data_AF-U6MP34-F1
#
_entry.id   AF-U6MP34-F1
#
_cell.length_a   1.000
_cell.length_b   1.000
_cell.length_c   1.000
_cell.angle_alpha   90.00
_cell.angle_beta   90.00
_cell.angle_gamma   90.00
#
_symmetry.space_group_name_H-M   'P 1'
#
loop_
_entity.id
_entity.type
_entity.pdbx_description
1 polymer ?
#
loop_
_entity_poly.entity_id
_entity_poly.type
_entity_poly.pdbx_seq_one_letter_code
_entity_poly.pdbx_strand_id
1 'polypeptide(L)'
;MRGQSALWRLWAAAAAAVLAGERGRAAAAAAQQQHPAAAAAAAAAAAAATELEWEGRIVALGDLHGDAANALLLLQALGVVDSSSKWAAGSSTLLLQTGDIVDRGPEGKLLYELFSQWQQQAQQQGSKVLLLLGNHDAMNLCGDFR
;
A
#
# COMPACT_ATOMS: atom_id res chain seq x y z
N MET A 1 9.22 18.58 -24.01
CA MET A 1 9.28 17.90 -22.69
C MET A 1 8.74 18.81 -21.58
N ARG A 2 7.42 18.97 -21.47
CA ARG A 2 6.69 19.54 -20.31
C ARG A 2 5.26 19.00 -20.42
N GLY A 3 4.82 18.13 -19.52
CA GLY A 3 3.49 17.52 -19.65
C GLY A 3 3.10 16.49 -18.61
N GLN A 4 4.04 15.99 -17.82
CA GLN A 4 3.74 15.02 -16.74
C GLN A 4 3.72 15.65 -15.34
N SER A 5 3.96 16.97 -15.22
CA SER A 5 4.22 17.61 -13.92
C SER A 5 2.98 18.00 -13.10
N ALA A 6 1.80 18.10 -13.71
CA ALA A 6 0.58 18.55 -13.01
C ALA A 6 -0.19 17.38 -12.40
N LEU A 7 -0.24 16.24 -13.11
CA LEU A 7 -0.94 15.05 -12.67
C LEU A 7 -0.29 14.43 -11.43
N TRP A 8 1.06 14.42 -11.33
CA TRP A 8 1.73 13.92 -10.10
C TRP A 8 1.46 14.82 -8.90
N ARG A 9 1.39 16.15 -9.08
CA ARG A 9 1.13 17.11 -7.99
C ARG A 9 -0.29 16.99 -7.46
N LEU A 10 -1.26 16.78 -8.35
CA LEU A 10 -2.66 16.60 -8.00
C LEU A 10 -2.89 15.27 -7.28
N TRP A 11 -2.21 14.20 -7.69
CA TRP A 11 -2.31 12.89 -7.04
C TRP A 11 -1.63 12.88 -5.66
N ALA A 12 -0.43 13.46 -5.54
CA ALA A 12 0.27 13.61 -4.26
C ALA A 12 -0.49 14.48 -3.25
N ALA A 13 -1.15 15.55 -3.72
CA ALA A 13 -1.97 16.42 -2.86
C ALA A 13 -3.23 15.72 -2.34
N ALA A 14 -3.86 14.86 -3.15
CA ALA A 14 -5.02 14.08 -2.74
C ALA A 14 -4.67 13.00 -1.71
N ALA A 15 -3.50 12.35 -1.85
CA ALA A 15 -2.99 11.40 -0.86
C ALA A 15 -2.60 12.08 0.47
N ALA A 16 -2.00 13.28 0.41
CA ALA A 16 -1.58 14.02 1.60
C ALA A 16 -2.75 14.57 2.45
N ALA A 17 -3.92 14.75 1.83
CA ALA A 17 -5.09 15.31 2.50
C ALA A 17 -5.76 14.36 3.50
N VAL A 18 -5.53 13.05 3.40
CA VAL A 18 -6.14 12.05 4.28
C VAL A 18 -5.56 12.10 5.71
N LEU A 19 -4.37 12.66 5.90
CA LEU A 19 -3.67 12.64 7.20
C LEU A 19 -3.40 13.99 7.87
N ALA A 20 -3.50 15.12 7.17
CA ALA A 20 -2.95 16.39 7.66
C ALA A 20 -3.94 17.30 8.43
N GLY A 21 -4.67 16.81 9.45
CA GLY A 21 -5.46 17.67 10.37
C GLY A 21 -6.37 18.72 9.69
N GLU A 22 -6.70 19.82 10.37
CA GLU A 22 -7.64 20.84 9.85
C GLU A 22 -7.13 21.58 8.60
N ARG A 23 -5.81 21.79 8.47
CA ARG A 23 -5.21 22.48 7.30
C ARG A 23 -5.17 21.59 6.06
N GLY A 24 -4.96 20.28 6.22
CA GLY A 24 -5.06 19.28 5.16
C GLY A 24 -6.49 19.14 4.66
N ARG A 25 -7.48 19.15 5.56
CA ARG A 25 -8.91 19.15 5.19
C ARG A 25 -9.30 20.38 4.36
N ALA A 26 -8.82 21.57 4.74
CA ALA A 26 -9.08 22.80 3.97
C ALA A 26 -8.43 22.76 2.57
N ALA A 27 -7.21 22.24 2.46
CA ALA A 27 -6.52 22.07 1.17
C ALA A 27 -7.19 21.00 0.29
N ALA A 28 -7.63 19.88 0.87
CA ALA A 28 -8.42 18.86 0.17
C ALA A 28 -9.73 19.45 -0.35
N ALA A 29 -10.45 20.17 0.51
CA ALA A 29 -11.72 20.81 0.15
C ALA A 29 -11.53 21.83 -0.98
N ALA A 30 -10.46 22.63 -0.94
CA ALA A 30 -10.13 23.57 -2.01
C ALA A 30 -9.77 22.86 -3.33
N ALA A 31 -8.98 21.79 -3.29
CA ALA A 31 -8.64 20.99 -4.47
C ALA A 31 -9.87 20.29 -5.08
N GLN A 32 -10.77 19.81 -4.21
CA GLN A 32 -12.02 19.15 -4.59
C GLN A 32 -13.03 20.14 -5.20
N GLN A 33 -13.03 21.40 -4.76
CA GLN A 33 -13.80 22.49 -5.37
C GLN A 33 -13.23 22.92 -6.74
N GLN A 34 -11.90 22.90 -6.91
CA GLN A 34 -11.25 23.27 -8.17
C GLN A 34 -11.33 22.18 -9.25
N HIS A 35 -11.39 20.89 -8.87
CA HIS A 35 -11.44 19.76 -9.80
C HIS A 35 -12.49 18.69 -9.40
N PRO A 36 -13.80 19.03 -9.41
CA PRO A 36 -14.86 18.15 -8.87
C PRO A 36 -15.03 16.84 -9.65
N ALA A 37 -14.83 16.86 -10.97
CA ALA A 37 -14.93 15.65 -11.80
C ALA A 37 -13.79 14.64 -11.52
N ALA A 38 -12.57 15.13 -11.27
CA ALA A 38 -11.42 14.27 -10.96
C ALA A 38 -11.54 13.65 -9.56
N ALA A 39 -12.01 14.42 -8.58
CA ALA A 39 -12.25 13.92 -7.24
C ALA A 39 -13.38 12.87 -7.19
N ALA A 40 -14.47 13.10 -7.93
CA ALA A 40 -15.55 12.12 -8.04
C ALA A 40 -15.09 10.82 -8.74
N ALA A 41 -14.29 10.93 -9.79
CA ALA A 41 -13.71 9.77 -10.47
C ALA A 41 -12.75 8.99 -9.56
N ALA A 42 -11.91 9.68 -8.78
CA ALA A 42 -11.02 9.04 -7.80
C ALA A 42 -11.80 8.36 -6.67
N ALA A 43 -12.84 8.99 -6.15
CA ALA A 43 -13.72 8.41 -5.12
C ALA A 43 -14.49 7.19 -5.65
N ALA A 44 -15.02 7.26 -6.88
CA ALA A 44 -15.68 6.14 -7.52
C ALA A 44 -14.71 4.98 -7.81
N ALA A 45 -13.48 5.27 -8.25
CA ALA A 45 -12.44 4.27 -8.43
C ALA A 45 -12.01 3.63 -7.11
N ALA A 46 -11.91 4.41 -6.02
CA ALA A 46 -11.61 3.89 -4.68
C ALA A 46 -12.77 3.04 -4.13
N ALA A 47 -14.02 3.43 -4.37
CA ALA A 47 -15.21 2.67 -4.01
C ALA A 47 -15.29 1.34 -4.79
N ALA A 48 -15.03 1.36 -6.09
CA ALA A 48 -14.96 0.14 -6.90
C ALA A 48 -13.77 -0.76 -6.52
N ALA A 49 -12.66 -0.18 -6.03
CA ALA A 49 -11.48 -0.91 -5.58
C ALA A 49 -11.60 -1.46 -4.14
N THR A 50 -12.63 -1.08 -3.38
CA THR A 50 -12.83 -1.54 -1.99
C THR A 50 -13.67 -2.81 -1.89
N GLU A 51 -14.30 -3.24 -2.99
CA GLU A 51 -15.03 -4.50 -3.06
C GLU A 51 -14.19 -5.53 -3.82
N LEU A 52 -13.59 -6.46 -3.07
CA LEU A 52 -12.77 -7.54 -3.62
C LEU A 52 -13.35 -8.88 -3.17
N GLU A 53 -13.93 -9.61 -4.12
CA GLU A 53 -14.23 -11.02 -3.93
C GLU A 53 -12.96 -11.84 -4.16
N TRP A 54 -12.69 -12.80 -3.28
CA TRP A 54 -11.56 -13.71 -3.40
C TRP A 54 -11.97 -15.12 -3.03
N GLU A 55 -11.74 -16.06 -3.93
CA GLU A 55 -11.93 -17.48 -3.68
C GLU A 55 -10.57 -18.11 -3.34
N GLY A 56 -10.46 -18.66 -2.12
CA GLY A 56 -9.26 -19.37 -1.66
C GLY A 56 -8.74 -18.87 -0.33
N ARG A 57 -7.43 -19.01 -0.12
CA ARG A 57 -6.79 -18.68 1.16
C ARG A 57 -6.56 -17.18 1.27
N ILE A 58 -6.88 -16.60 2.42
CA ILE A 58 -6.53 -15.22 2.77
C ILE A 58 -5.53 -15.24 3.93
N VAL A 59 -4.45 -14.49 3.80
CA VAL A 59 -3.45 -14.25 4.85
C VAL A 59 -3.37 -12.75 5.07
N ALA A 60 -3.77 -12.29 6.25
CA ALA A 60 -3.64 -10.90 6.65
C ALA A 60 -2.43 -10.72 7.57
N LEU A 61 -1.59 -9.74 7.26
CA LEU A 61 -0.37 -9.40 7.98
C LEU A 61 -0.48 -7.98 8.53
N GLY A 62 -0.29 -7.87 9.85
CA GLY A 62 -0.31 -6.61 10.57
C GLY A 62 0.91 -5.73 10.29
N ASP A 63 1.07 -4.74 11.17
CA ASP A 63 2.14 -3.76 11.16
C ASP A 63 3.52 -4.46 11.25
N LEU A 64 4.47 -3.98 10.45
CA LEU A 64 5.80 -4.58 10.35
C LEU A 64 6.89 -3.67 10.90
N HIS A 65 6.71 -2.36 10.80
CA HIS A 65 7.63 -1.37 11.36
C HIS A 65 9.11 -1.66 11.10
N GLY A 66 9.43 -1.98 9.84
CA GLY A 66 10.80 -2.20 9.41
C GLY A 66 11.51 -3.44 9.97
N ASP A 67 10.78 -4.44 10.47
CA ASP A 67 11.31 -5.73 10.95
C ASP A 67 11.16 -6.83 9.88
N ALA A 68 12.10 -6.89 8.93
CA ALA A 68 12.00 -7.85 7.83
C ALA A 68 12.31 -9.28 8.30
N ALA A 69 13.15 -9.45 9.32
CA ALA A 69 13.48 -10.75 9.89
C ALA A 69 12.23 -11.46 10.44
N ASN A 70 11.45 -10.79 11.29
CA ASN A 70 10.23 -11.39 11.84
C ASN A 70 9.12 -11.54 10.78
N ALA A 71 9.03 -10.60 9.83
CA ALA A 71 8.10 -10.72 8.71
C ALA A 71 8.38 -11.98 7.87
N LEU A 72 9.65 -12.21 7.49
CA LEU A 72 10.06 -13.39 6.73
C LEU A 72 9.86 -14.68 7.53
N LEU A 73 10.21 -14.70 8.81
CA LEU A 73 10.00 -15.86 9.68
C LEU A 73 8.52 -16.27 9.71
N LEU A 74 7.62 -15.30 9.93
CA LEU A 74 6.17 -15.54 9.96
C LEU A 74 5.65 -16.00 8.60
N LEU A 75 6.02 -15.33 7.51
CA LEU A 75 5.56 -15.67 6.17
C LEU A 75 6.08 -17.04 5.68
N GLN A 76 7.30 -17.43 6.08
CA GLN A 76 7.82 -18.78 5.85
C GLN A 76 7.03 -19.83 6.65
N ALA A 77 6.75 -19.57 7.92
CA ALA A 77 5.96 -20.48 8.75
C ALA A 77 4.52 -20.67 8.22
N LEU A 78 3.96 -19.63 7.59
CA LEU A 78 2.65 -19.67 6.95
C LEU A 78 2.70 -20.28 5.54
N GLY A 79 3.87 -20.60 4.99
CA GLY A 79 4.07 -21.12 3.65
C GLY A 79 3.77 -20.09 2.55
N VAL A 80 3.82 -18.80 2.86
CA VAL A 80 3.61 -17.73 1.88
C VAL A 80 4.86 -17.52 1.04
N VAL A 81 6.04 -17.64 1.67
CA VAL A 81 7.34 -17.56 1.01
C VAL A 81 8.22 -18.74 1.38
N ASP A 82 9.19 -19.06 0.55
CA ASP A 82 10.18 -20.09 0.79
C ASP A 82 11.42 -19.58 1.54
N SER A 83 12.37 -20.49 1.79
CA SER A 83 13.66 -20.20 2.41
C SER A 83 14.55 -19.20 1.64
N SER A 84 14.26 -18.96 0.36
CA SER A 84 14.92 -17.98 -0.50
C SER A 84 14.12 -16.67 -0.63
N SER A 85 13.11 -16.49 0.23
CA SER A 85 12.19 -15.34 0.26
C SER A 85 11.41 -15.15 -1.05
N LYS A 86 11.15 -16.23 -1.79
CA LYS A 86 10.31 -16.23 -3.00
C LYS A 86 8.91 -16.71 -2.69
N TRP A 87 7.93 -16.26 -3.46
CA TRP A 87 6.55 -16.68 -3.33
C TRP A 87 6.40 -18.20 -3.41
N ALA A 88 5.78 -18.78 -2.39
CA ALA A 88 5.59 -20.22 -2.23
C ALA A 88 4.12 -20.61 -1.94
N ALA A 89 3.21 -19.65 -1.83
CA ALA A 89 1.81 -19.90 -1.50
C ALA A 89 0.99 -20.57 -2.63
N GLY A 90 1.60 -20.80 -3.80
CA GLY A 90 0.91 -21.33 -4.97
C GLY A 90 -0.14 -20.36 -5.53
N SER A 91 -1.22 -20.94 -6.05
CA SER A 91 -2.38 -20.23 -6.59
C SER A 91 -3.45 -19.93 -5.54
N SER A 92 -4.36 -18.99 -5.84
CA SER A 92 -5.56 -18.72 -5.03
C SER A 92 -5.26 -18.27 -3.59
N THR A 93 -4.10 -17.66 -3.35
CA THR A 93 -3.78 -17.00 -2.06
C THR A 93 -3.81 -15.49 -2.22
N LEU A 94 -4.55 -14.82 -1.33
CA LEU A 94 -4.51 -13.37 -1.14
C LEU A 94 -3.68 -13.06 0.11
N LEU A 95 -2.54 -12.41 -0.08
CA LEU A 95 -1.78 -11.79 1.01
C LEU A 95 -2.21 -10.33 1.13
N LEU A 96 -2.71 -9.94 2.30
CA LEU A 96 -3.09 -8.56 2.62
C LEU A 96 -2.15 -8.03 3.70
N GLN A 97 -1.37 -7.01 3.39
CA GLN A 97 -0.60 -6.24 4.37
C GLN A 97 -1.43 -5.02 4.76
N THR A 98 -1.65 -4.79 6.06
CA THR A 98 -2.64 -3.82 6.55
C THR A 98 -2.14 -2.38 6.74
N GLY A 99 -0.91 -2.07 6.34
CA GLY A 99 -0.25 -0.78 6.55
C GLY A 99 0.85 -0.81 7.62
N ASP A 100 1.55 0.30 7.80
CA ASP A 100 2.63 0.49 8.77
C ASP A 100 3.81 -0.50 8.54
N ILE A 101 4.26 -0.53 7.28
CA ILE A 101 5.44 -1.31 6.87
C ILE A 101 6.73 -0.68 7.38
N VAL A 102 6.75 0.65 7.47
CA VAL A 102 7.94 1.46 7.79
C VAL A 102 7.89 2.04 9.20
N ASP A 103 8.94 2.79 9.52
CA ASP A 103 9.25 3.40 10.82
C ASP A 103 9.66 2.39 11.90
N ARG A 104 10.37 2.87 12.93
CA ARG A 104 10.97 2.12 14.05
C ARG A 104 12.13 1.19 13.67
N GLY A 105 11.95 0.30 12.70
CA GLY A 105 12.95 -0.65 12.24
C GLY A 105 13.75 -0.14 11.03
N PRO A 106 14.97 -0.68 10.80
CA PRO A 106 15.85 -0.20 9.74
C PRO A 106 15.50 -0.76 8.35
N GLU A 107 14.64 -1.79 8.24
CA GLU A 107 14.49 -2.59 7.02
C GLU A 107 13.24 -2.25 6.20
N GLY A 108 12.60 -1.10 6.43
CA GLY A 108 11.39 -0.69 5.70
C GLY A 108 11.55 -0.70 4.18
N LYS A 109 12.72 -0.28 3.67
CA LYS A 109 13.03 -0.36 2.22
C LYS A 109 13.05 -1.79 1.72
N LEU A 110 13.70 -2.70 2.45
CA LEU A 110 13.80 -4.11 2.10
C LEU A 110 12.40 -4.75 2.06
N LEU A 111 11.54 -4.42 3.02
CA LEU A 111 10.15 -4.88 3.04
C LEU A 111 9.39 -4.47 1.78
N TYR A 112 9.45 -3.20 1.36
CA TYR A 112 8.80 -2.78 0.12
C TYR A 112 9.37 -3.47 -1.13
N GLU A 113 10.69 -3.71 -1.18
CA GLU A 113 11.31 -4.46 -2.27
C GLU A 113 10.80 -5.90 -2.33
N LEU A 114 10.68 -6.57 -1.18
CA LEU A 114 10.12 -7.92 -1.06
C LEU A 114 8.65 -7.96 -1.48
N PHE A 115 7.82 -7.05 -0.96
CA PHE A 115 6.41 -6.97 -1.33
C PHE A 115 6.19 -6.71 -2.81
N SER A 116 7.00 -5.83 -3.42
CA SER A 116 6.97 -5.58 -4.86
C SER A 116 7.32 -6.83 -5.66
N GLN A 117 8.34 -7.59 -5.23
CA GLN A 117 8.67 -8.88 -5.83
C GLN A 117 7.54 -9.91 -5.68
N TRP A 118 6.93 -10.02 -4.50
CA TRP A 118 5.86 -10.98 -4.25
C TRP A 118 4.59 -10.64 -5.02
N GLN A 119 4.26 -9.36 -5.21
CA GLN A 119 3.16 -8.94 -6.10
C GLN A 119 3.31 -9.53 -7.50
N GLN A 120 4.51 -9.42 -8.08
CA GLN A 120 4.79 -9.95 -9.42
C GLN A 120 4.69 -11.49 -9.46
N GLN A 121 5.27 -12.16 -8.46
CA GLN A 121 5.31 -13.63 -8.41
C GLN A 121 3.94 -14.25 -8.12
N ALA A 122 3.18 -13.67 -7.19
CA ALA A 122 1.83 -14.10 -6.86
C ALA A 122 0.91 -13.98 -8.07
N GLN A 123 0.98 -12.85 -8.78
CA GLN A 123 0.14 -12.61 -9.97
C GLN A 123 0.37 -13.68 -11.05
N GLN A 124 1.62 -14.12 -11.25
CA GLN A 124 1.96 -15.17 -12.22
C GLN A 124 1.34 -16.54 -11.86
N GLN A 125 0.97 -16.75 -10.60
CA GLN A 125 0.40 -18.01 -10.10
C GLN A 125 -1.10 -17.91 -9.85
N GLY A 126 -1.77 -16.82 -10.22
CA GLY A 126 -3.20 -16.63 -9.90
C GLY A 126 -3.46 -16.32 -8.42
N SER A 127 -2.45 -15.80 -7.74
CA SER A 127 -2.52 -15.26 -6.38
C SER A 127 -2.43 -13.73 -6.42
N LYS A 128 -2.66 -13.08 -5.27
CA LYS A 128 -2.64 -11.62 -5.18
C LYS A 128 -1.97 -11.16 -3.90
N VAL A 129 -1.23 -10.05 -4.00
CA VAL A 129 -0.65 -9.36 -2.84
C VAL A 129 -1.17 -7.93 -2.84
N LEU A 130 -1.80 -7.51 -1.75
CA LEU A 130 -2.32 -6.16 -1.54
C LEU A 130 -1.64 -5.52 -0.34
N LEU A 131 -1.20 -4.27 -0.54
CA LEU A 131 -0.65 -3.43 0.52
C LEU A 131 -1.63 -2.30 0.75
N LEU A 132 -2.13 -2.19 1.97
CA LEU A 132 -2.87 -1.02 2.42
C LEU A 132 -1.87 0.03 2.90
N LEU A 133 -2.27 1.30 2.86
CA LEU A 133 -1.50 2.38 3.43
C LEU A 133 -1.90 2.57 4.89
N GLY A 134 -0.95 2.40 5.79
CA GLY A 134 -1.09 2.77 7.19
C GLY A 134 -0.86 4.25 7.43
N ASN A 135 -1.04 4.69 8.68
CA ASN A 135 -0.79 6.08 9.06
C ASN A 135 0.69 6.43 8.95
N HIS A 136 1.60 5.54 9.34
CA HIS A 136 3.03 5.78 9.24
C HIS A 136 3.50 5.90 7.78
N ASP A 137 3.01 5.02 6.90
CA ASP A 137 3.34 5.07 5.47
C ASP A 137 2.93 6.42 4.86
N ALA A 138 1.70 6.86 5.12
CA ALA A 138 1.19 8.07 4.52
C ALA A 138 1.73 9.35 5.20
N MET A 139 2.12 9.30 6.49
CA MET A 139 2.90 10.37 7.14
C MET A 139 4.26 10.56 6.46
N ASN A 140 4.98 9.47 6.22
CA ASN A 140 6.26 9.48 5.52
C ASN A 140 6.15 10.03 4.09
N LEU A 141 5.10 9.69 3.35
CA LEU A 141 4.83 10.26 2.03
C LEU A 141 4.61 11.78 2.06
N CYS A 142 4.08 12.30 3.18
CA CYS A 142 3.87 13.73 3.40
C CYS A 142 5.10 14.45 3.97
N GLY A 143 6.18 13.72 4.25
CA GLY A 143 7.37 14.26 4.90
C GLY A 143 7.21 14.50 6.41
N ASP A 144 6.24 13.85 7.05
CA ASP A 144 6.12 13.82 8.51
C ASP A 144 6.78 12.54 9.06
N PHE A 145 7.96 12.67 9.64
CA PHE A 145 8.83 11.56 10.08
C PHE A 145 8.81 11.35 11.60
N ARG A 146 7.73 11.76 12.27
CA ARG A 146 7.61 11.71 13.74
C ARG A 146 7.24 10.34 14.27
#